data_AF-A0A2H0XSF5-F1
#
_entry.id   AF-A0A2H0XSF5-F1
#
_cell.length_a   1.000
_cell.length_b   1.000
_cell.length_c   1.000
_cell.angle_alpha   90.00
_cell.angle_beta   90.00
_cell.angle_gamma   90.00
#
_symmetry.space_group_name_H-M   'P 1'
#
loop_
_entity.id
_entity.type
_entity.pdbx_description
1 polymer ?
#
loop_
_entity_poly.entity_id
_entity_poly.type
_entity_poly.pdbx_seq_one_letter_code
_entity_poly.pdbx_strand_id
1 'polypeptide(L)'
;PAGAVLGDRYYQKWKPSLGQSWAMTQWGEIGAQTSGSVFYLLTTEPQPPVYNWNPNVDLKVYQQDYNRKYTAYEKDREQWEKCHMLCYTLGYPLGTWFENKFFRNRQYTFGDGLMLTWGRLTGSIYGIFVYDLLSLASDDLKMQSLVQAAGSIGGAIAMDRFILKKDYTTGQSILMFLGAISGGFFAAGIPVILEVDEAKVYDVAAIVGSLGGYYLTSRVIDIRSEANSATKETNSFSIAPTLIPHKNKILPGVNLSMTFD
;
A
#
# COMPACT_ATOMS: atom_id res chain seq x y z
N PRO A 1 0.79 22.28 -0.73
CA PRO A 1 0.02 23.24 -1.57
C PRO A 1 -0.13 22.81 -3.04
N ALA A 2 0.96 22.56 -3.78
CA ALA A 2 0.92 22.20 -5.20
C ALA A 2 0.14 20.90 -5.47
N GLY A 3 0.32 19.87 -4.63
CA GLY A 3 -0.41 18.60 -4.75
C GLY A 3 -1.93 18.75 -4.67
N ALA A 4 -2.44 19.62 -3.80
CA ALA A 4 -3.89 19.87 -3.70
C ALA A 4 -4.45 20.54 -4.96
N VAL A 5 -3.72 21.51 -5.54
CA VAL A 5 -4.11 22.17 -6.78
C VAL A 5 -4.10 21.21 -7.97
N LEU A 6 -3.08 20.35 -8.05
CA LEU A 6 -3.01 19.32 -9.09
C LEU A 6 -4.11 18.28 -8.90
N GLY A 7 -4.36 17.85 -7.67
CA GLY A 7 -5.44 16.94 -7.32
C GLY A 7 -6.82 17.48 -7.73
N ASP A 8 -7.11 18.75 -7.41
CA ASP A 8 -8.35 19.41 -7.82
C ASP A 8 -8.48 19.50 -9.35
N ARG A 9 -7.40 19.85 -10.06
CA ARG A 9 -7.40 19.84 -11.54
C ARG A 9 -7.67 18.46 -12.12
N TYR A 10 -7.06 17.41 -11.56
CA TYR A 10 -7.32 16.03 -12.01
C TYR A 10 -8.74 15.60 -11.69
N TYR A 11 -9.25 15.93 -10.51
CA TYR A 11 -10.62 15.65 -10.09
C TYR A 11 -11.63 16.33 -11.03
N GLN A 12 -11.45 17.61 -11.34
CA GLN A 12 -12.31 18.35 -12.27
C GLN A 12 -12.23 17.80 -13.70
N LYS A 13 -11.04 17.40 -14.15
CA LYS A 13 -10.80 16.89 -15.50
C LYS A 13 -11.39 15.50 -15.71
N TRP A 14 -11.20 14.59 -14.76
CA TRP A 14 -11.57 13.18 -14.91
C TRP A 14 -12.91 12.85 -14.26
N LYS A 15 -13.38 13.68 -13.33
CA LYS A 15 -14.63 13.49 -12.56
C LYS A 15 -14.75 12.06 -12.01
N PRO A 16 -13.71 11.55 -11.34
CA PRO A 16 -13.73 10.19 -10.81
C PRO A 16 -14.86 10.01 -9.78
N SER A 17 -15.37 8.79 -9.63
CA SER A 17 -16.20 8.46 -8.46
C SER A 17 -15.39 8.62 -7.17
N LEU A 18 -16.06 8.62 -6.01
CA LEU A 18 -15.36 8.65 -4.72
C LEU A 18 -14.42 7.43 -4.56
N GLY A 19 -14.88 6.24 -4.96
CA GLY A 19 -14.06 5.03 -4.98
C GLY A 19 -12.89 5.08 -5.96
N GLN A 20 -13.11 5.62 -7.16
CA GLN A 20 -12.03 5.84 -8.13
C GLN A 20 -11.00 6.83 -7.61
N SER A 21 -11.43 7.92 -6.96
CA SER A 21 -10.50 8.90 -6.36
C SER A 21 -9.59 8.25 -5.33
N TRP A 22 -10.16 7.32 -4.55
CA TRP A 22 -9.40 6.51 -3.60
C TRP A 22 -8.43 5.55 -4.31
N ALA A 23 -8.91 4.81 -5.33
CA ALA A 23 -8.08 3.90 -6.13
C ALA A 23 -6.91 4.65 -6.81
N MET A 24 -7.16 5.82 -7.38
CA MET A 24 -6.14 6.70 -7.96
C MET A 24 -5.05 7.11 -6.97
N THR A 25 -5.44 7.36 -5.72
CA THR A 25 -4.51 7.69 -4.62
C THR A 25 -3.65 6.48 -4.29
N GLN A 26 -4.25 5.29 -4.20
CA GLN A 26 -3.53 4.04 -3.95
C GLN A 26 -2.53 3.73 -5.06
N TRP A 27 -2.94 3.85 -6.31
CA TRP A 27 -2.06 3.64 -7.45
C TRP A 27 -0.96 4.69 -7.54
N GLY A 28 -1.23 5.93 -7.11
CA GLY A 28 -0.18 6.94 -6.92
C GLY A 28 0.87 6.48 -5.92
N GLU A 29 0.46 5.99 -4.76
CA GLU A 29 1.40 5.41 -3.77
C GLU A 29 2.17 4.21 -4.31
N ILE A 30 1.50 3.29 -5.03
CA ILE A 30 2.15 2.15 -5.71
C ILE A 30 3.22 2.66 -6.68
N GLY A 31 2.88 3.66 -7.50
CA GLY A 31 3.80 4.25 -8.47
C GLY A 31 5.01 4.90 -7.79
N ALA A 32 4.80 5.61 -6.68
CA ALA A 32 5.87 6.20 -5.87
C ALA A 32 6.80 5.14 -5.27
N GLN A 33 6.23 4.12 -4.59
CA GLN A 33 6.96 3.01 -4.01
C GLN A 33 7.77 2.26 -5.08
N THR A 34 7.13 1.90 -6.20
CA THR A 34 7.79 1.18 -7.31
C THR A 34 8.93 1.99 -7.90
N SER A 35 8.74 3.30 -8.09
CA SER A 35 9.79 4.17 -8.62
C SER A 35 10.97 4.29 -7.66
N GLY A 36 10.71 4.34 -6.34
CA GLY A 36 11.73 4.26 -5.31
C GLY A 36 12.50 2.94 -5.34
N SER A 37 11.80 1.79 -5.38
CA SER A 37 12.41 0.46 -5.46
C SER A 37 13.27 0.29 -6.73
N VAL A 38 12.80 0.78 -7.87
CA VAL A 38 13.58 0.79 -9.12
C VAL A 38 14.81 1.68 -9.00
N PHE A 39 14.71 2.84 -8.35
CA PHE A 39 15.87 3.69 -8.08
C PHE A 39 16.91 2.97 -7.21
N TYR A 40 16.49 2.28 -6.15
CA TYR A 40 17.38 1.46 -5.32
C TYR A 40 18.06 0.33 -6.11
N LEU A 41 17.35 -0.28 -7.06
CA LEU A 41 17.90 -1.33 -7.93
C LEU A 41 18.98 -0.76 -8.87
N LEU A 42 18.71 0.41 -9.47
CA LEU A 42 19.55 1.01 -10.50
C LEU A 42 20.72 1.84 -9.95
N THR A 43 20.68 2.19 -8.67
CA THR A 43 21.71 3.02 -8.03
C THR A 43 22.31 2.34 -6.81
N THR A 44 23.53 2.73 -6.46
CA THR A 44 24.19 2.24 -5.25
C THR A 44 24.21 3.38 -4.25
N GLU A 45 23.69 3.13 -3.05
CA GLU A 45 23.78 4.09 -1.95
C GLU A 45 25.26 4.32 -1.62
N PRO A 46 25.73 5.58 -1.57
CA PRO A 46 27.08 5.89 -1.10
C PRO A 46 27.32 5.23 0.25
N GLN A 47 28.48 4.60 0.43
CA GLN A 47 28.83 3.94 1.68
C GLN A 47 29.72 4.86 2.53
N PRO A 48 29.53 4.89 3.86
CA PRO A 48 30.37 5.71 4.73
C PRO A 48 31.84 5.25 4.62
N PRO A 49 32.81 6.17 4.76
CA PRO A 49 34.22 5.80 4.76
C PRO A 49 34.51 4.84 5.91
N VAL A 50 35.15 3.70 5.62
CA VAL A 50 35.52 2.71 6.65
C VAL A 50 36.66 3.25 7.50
N TYR A 51 36.51 3.18 8.82
CA TYR A 51 37.51 3.59 9.78
C TYR A 51 38.63 2.53 9.88
N ASN A 52 39.76 2.77 9.21
CA ASN A 52 40.93 1.92 9.27
C ASN A 52 42.12 2.70 9.85
N TRP A 53 42.18 2.79 11.18
CA TRP A 53 43.26 3.51 11.86
C TRP A 53 44.62 2.83 11.64
N ASN A 54 45.60 3.61 11.17
CA ASN A 54 46.99 3.18 11.06
C ASN A 54 47.80 3.78 12.21
N PRO A 55 48.38 2.98 13.12
CA PRO A 55 49.15 3.48 14.25
C PRO A 55 50.38 4.30 13.85
N ASN A 56 50.86 4.14 12.61
CA ASN A 56 52.03 4.85 12.10
C ASN A 56 51.71 6.25 11.55
N VAL A 57 50.44 6.65 11.51
CA VAL A 57 50.01 7.98 11.02
C VAL A 57 49.61 8.85 12.21
N ASP A 58 50.04 10.11 12.22
CA ASP A 58 49.60 11.08 13.22
C ASP A 58 48.06 11.14 13.27
N LEU A 59 47.51 10.97 14.47
CA LEU A 59 46.07 10.93 14.71
C LEU A 59 45.35 12.16 14.13
N LYS A 60 45.96 13.36 14.18
CA LYS A 60 45.37 14.59 13.64
C LYS A 60 45.26 14.54 12.12
N VAL A 61 46.30 14.05 11.45
CA VAL A 61 46.32 13.89 9.98
C VAL A 61 45.27 12.87 9.56
N TYR A 62 45.20 11.74 10.27
CA TYR A 62 44.19 10.71 10.02
C TYR A 62 42.77 11.26 10.23
N GLN A 63 42.51 11.99 11.31
CA GLN A 63 41.20 12.56 11.60
C GLN A 63 40.81 13.62 10.56
N GLN A 64 41.75 14.43 10.07
CA GLN A 64 41.50 15.40 9.01
C GLN A 64 41.16 14.73 7.68
N ASP A 65 41.87 13.67 7.30
CA ASP A 65 41.55 12.87 6.10
C ASP A 65 40.19 12.18 6.22
N TYR A 66 39.91 11.56 7.37
CA TYR A 66 38.61 10.95 7.65
C TYR A 66 37.48 11.97 7.56
N ASN A 67 37.61 13.13 8.21
CA ASN A 67 36.62 14.20 8.15
C ASN A 67 36.40 14.68 6.71
N ARG A 68 37.46 14.83 5.92
CA ARG A 68 37.36 15.20 4.50
C ARG A 68 36.58 14.17 3.69
N LYS A 69 36.89 12.87 3.87
CA LYS A 69 36.19 11.77 3.21
C LYS A 69 34.74 11.68 3.65
N TYR A 70 34.48 11.91 4.94
CA TYR A 70 33.15 11.90 5.52
C TYR A 70 32.28 13.04 4.97
N THR A 71 32.80 14.27 4.89
CA THR A 71 32.09 15.40 4.26
C THR A 71 31.79 15.16 2.77
N ALA A 72 32.72 14.52 2.04
CA ALA A 72 32.47 14.13 0.65
C ALA A 72 31.35 13.08 0.55
N TYR A 73 31.39 12.05 1.39
CA TYR A 73 30.33 11.05 1.52
C TYR A 73 28.98 11.67 1.85
N GLU A 74 28.90 12.60 2.82
CA GLU A 74 27.64 13.27 3.18
C GLU A 74 27.04 14.01 2.00
N LYS A 75 27.86 14.71 1.21
CA LYS A 75 27.41 15.42 0.01
C LYS A 75 26.89 14.46 -1.06
N ASP A 76 27.61 13.37 -1.32
CA ASP A 76 27.20 12.36 -2.29
C ASP A 76 25.91 11.66 -1.87
N ARG A 77 25.79 11.33 -0.56
CA ARG A 77 24.58 10.77 0.03
C ARG A 77 23.41 11.74 -0.05
N GLU A 78 23.59 13.01 0.31
CA GLU A 78 22.53 14.02 0.21
C GLU A 78 22.03 14.16 -1.24
N GLN A 79 22.93 14.15 -2.22
CA GLN A 79 22.56 14.18 -3.63
C GLN A 79 21.81 12.91 -4.05
N TRP A 80 22.28 11.74 -3.61
CA TRP A 80 21.62 10.47 -3.87
C TRP A 80 20.21 10.43 -3.25
N GLU A 81 20.03 10.89 -2.01
CA GLU A 81 18.73 10.99 -1.33
C GLU A 81 17.78 11.96 -2.06
N LYS A 82 18.27 13.11 -2.55
CA LYS A 82 17.48 14.04 -3.36
C LYS A 82 17.00 13.40 -4.66
N CYS A 83 17.87 12.66 -5.35
CA CYS A 83 17.50 11.91 -6.55
C CYS A 83 16.46 10.83 -6.25
N HIS A 84 16.66 10.06 -5.17
CA HIS A 84 15.69 9.06 -4.72
C HIS A 84 14.32 9.69 -4.44
N MET A 85 14.27 10.78 -3.66
CA MET A 85 13.03 11.48 -3.33
C MET A 85 12.36 12.07 -4.56
N LEU A 86 13.12 12.53 -5.54
CA LEU A 86 12.59 13.00 -6.82
C LEU A 86 11.93 11.85 -7.58
N CYS A 87 12.61 10.70 -7.72
CA CYS A 87 12.06 9.50 -8.35
C CYS A 87 10.79 9.00 -7.65
N TYR A 88 10.81 8.94 -6.32
CA TYR A 88 9.65 8.57 -5.52
C TYR A 88 8.47 9.53 -5.76
N THR A 89 8.72 10.84 -5.71
CA THR A 89 7.67 11.86 -5.92
C THR A 89 7.10 11.83 -7.34
N LEU A 90 7.95 11.61 -8.34
CA LEU A 90 7.55 11.47 -9.74
C LEU A 90 6.79 10.17 -10.02
N GLY A 91 7.02 9.13 -9.23
CA GLY A 91 6.27 7.89 -9.30
C GLY A 91 4.79 8.06 -9.00
N TYR A 92 4.43 9.03 -8.14
CA TYR A 92 3.03 9.28 -7.78
C TYR A 92 2.13 9.66 -8.97
N PRO A 93 2.42 10.74 -9.74
CA PRO A 93 1.61 11.07 -10.91
C PRO A 93 1.64 9.98 -12.00
N LEU A 94 2.73 9.20 -12.11
CA LEU A 94 2.79 8.06 -13.03
C LEU A 94 1.82 6.95 -12.63
N GLY A 95 1.77 6.63 -11.33
CA GLY A 95 0.83 5.66 -10.77
C GLY A 95 -0.63 6.10 -10.93
N THR A 96 -0.94 7.35 -10.61
CA THR A 96 -2.28 7.92 -10.83
C THR A 96 -2.67 7.94 -12.31
N TRP A 97 -1.74 8.25 -13.21
CA TRP A 97 -1.98 8.17 -14.65
C TRP A 97 -2.23 6.73 -15.12
N PHE A 98 -1.48 5.77 -14.59
CA PHE A 98 -1.66 4.35 -14.88
C PHE A 98 -3.07 3.90 -14.48
N GLU A 99 -3.51 4.23 -13.27
CA GLU A 99 -4.86 3.90 -12.81
C GLU A 99 -5.92 4.41 -13.78
N ASN A 100 -5.86 5.70 -14.11
CA ASN A 100 -6.86 6.31 -14.96
C ASN A 100 -6.84 5.67 -16.36
N LYS A 101 -5.66 5.30 -16.88
CA LYS A 101 -5.57 4.67 -18.20
C LYS A 101 -6.22 3.28 -18.24
N PHE A 102 -6.05 2.46 -17.20
CA PHE A 102 -6.49 1.06 -17.19
C PHE A 102 -7.87 0.87 -16.56
N PHE A 103 -8.26 1.74 -15.62
CA PHE A 103 -9.48 1.60 -14.81
C PHE A 103 -10.48 2.75 -14.99
N ARG A 104 -10.28 3.69 -15.95
CA ARG A 104 -11.25 4.77 -16.23
C ARG A 104 -12.70 4.32 -16.42
N ASN A 105 -12.89 3.12 -16.97
CA ASN A 105 -14.22 2.59 -17.29
C ASN A 105 -14.86 1.84 -16.11
N ARG A 106 -14.17 1.76 -14.97
CA ARG A 106 -14.69 1.13 -13.75
C ARG A 106 -15.43 2.18 -12.93
N GLN A 107 -16.51 1.77 -12.28
CA GLN A 107 -17.14 2.57 -11.24
C GLN A 107 -16.89 1.83 -9.93
N TYR A 108 -16.06 2.41 -9.08
CA TYR A 108 -15.81 1.88 -7.74
C TYR A 108 -16.69 2.62 -6.73
N THR A 109 -17.31 1.88 -5.83
CA THR A 109 -17.82 2.44 -4.59
C THR A 109 -16.65 2.80 -3.66
N PHE A 110 -16.92 3.52 -2.58
CA PHE A 110 -15.88 3.77 -1.58
C PHE A 110 -15.38 2.47 -0.91
N GLY A 111 -16.27 1.51 -0.66
CA GLY A 111 -15.89 0.21 -0.10
C GLY A 111 -15.02 -0.60 -1.06
N ASP A 112 -15.27 -0.53 -2.37
CA ASP A 112 -14.40 -1.14 -3.38
C ASP A 112 -12.99 -0.52 -3.37
N GLY A 113 -12.93 0.81 -3.23
CA GLY A 113 -11.66 1.52 -3.06
C GLY A 113 -10.88 1.03 -1.84
N LEU A 114 -11.55 0.81 -0.71
CA LEU A 114 -10.94 0.22 0.48
C LEU A 114 -10.50 -1.23 0.25
N MET A 115 -11.31 -2.03 -0.46
CA MET A 115 -10.91 -3.39 -0.84
C MET A 115 -9.63 -3.37 -1.65
N LEU A 116 -9.50 -2.49 -2.66
CA LEU A 116 -8.26 -2.32 -3.42
C LEU A 116 -7.07 -1.94 -2.54
N THR A 117 -7.26 -1.05 -1.56
CA THR A 117 -6.22 -0.75 -0.55
C THR A 117 -5.80 -2.00 0.21
N TRP A 118 -6.75 -2.84 0.62
CA TRP A 118 -6.44 -4.09 1.31
C TRP A 118 -5.71 -5.07 0.41
N GLY A 119 -6.16 -5.23 -0.84
CA GLY A 119 -5.46 -6.05 -1.84
C GLY A 119 -4.01 -5.62 -2.04
N ARG A 120 -3.75 -4.31 -2.09
CA ARG A 120 -2.41 -3.75 -2.15
C ARG A 120 -1.58 -4.12 -0.91
N LEU A 121 -2.12 -3.88 0.29
CA LEU A 121 -1.40 -4.11 1.54
C LEU A 121 -1.12 -5.59 1.78
N THR A 122 -2.10 -6.47 1.55
CA THR A 122 -1.90 -7.92 1.67
C THR A 122 -0.94 -8.43 0.61
N GLY A 123 -1.04 -7.95 -0.64
CA GLY A 123 -0.07 -8.28 -1.69
C GLY A 123 1.35 -7.87 -1.33
N SER A 124 1.53 -6.69 -0.76
CA SER A 124 2.82 -6.19 -0.26
C SER A 124 3.40 -7.09 0.85
N ILE A 125 2.59 -7.40 1.86
CA ILE A 125 2.97 -8.28 2.98
C ILE A 125 3.30 -9.70 2.47
N TYR A 126 2.45 -10.26 1.59
CA TYR A 126 2.69 -11.57 1.00
C TYR A 126 3.94 -11.58 0.12
N GLY A 127 4.27 -10.46 -0.53
CA GLY A 127 5.55 -10.29 -1.22
C GLY A 127 6.75 -10.47 -0.29
N ILE A 128 6.69 -9.92 0.93
CA ILE A 128 7.74 -10.12 1.95
C ILE A 128 7.83 -11.60 2.35
N PHE A 129 6.70 -12.25 2.62
CA PHE A 129 6.69 -13.67 2.98
C PHE A 129 7.19 -14.57 1.84
N VAL A 130 6.83 -14.27 0.59
CA VAL A 130 7.33 -15.00 -0.57
C VAL A 130 8.84 -14.79 -0.73
N TYR A 131 9.35 -13.59 -0.48
CA TYR A 131 10.79 -13.31 -0.50
C TYR A 131 11.54 -14.18 0.53
N ASP A 132 11.04 -14.25 1.77
CA ASP A 132 11.63 -15.07 2.84
C ASP A 132 11.53 -16.58 2.53
N LEU A 133 10.36 -17.04 2.07
CA LEU A 133 10.12 -18.45 1.72
C LEU A 133 11.04 -18.94 0.60
N LEU A 134 11.23 -18.13 -0.44
CA LEU A 134 12.12 -18.47 -1.55
C LEU A 134 13.59 -18.49 -1.14
N SER A 135 13.91 -18.10 0.10
CA SER A 135 15.28 -18.03 0.62
C SER A 135 16.19 -17.33 -0.38
N LEU A 136 15.66 -16.28 -1.03
CA LEU A 136 16.42 -15.44 -1.93
C LEU A 136 17.50 -14.80 -1.07
N ALA A 137 18.69 -15.41 -1.15
CA ALA A 137 19.76 -15.20 -0.20
C ALA A 137 20.16 -13.73 -0.12
N SER A 138 20.60 -13.34 1.08
CA SER A 138 21.22 -12.07 1.49
C SER A 138 20.27 -10.93 1.86
N ASP A 139 20.76 -10.10 2.77
CA ASP A 139 20.19 -8.83 3.26
C ASP A 139 20.02 -7.77 2.13
N ASP A 140 19.71 -8.21 0.91
CA ASP A 140 19.45 -7.36 -0.24
C ASP A 140 18.06 -6.75 -0.13
N LEU A 141 17.98 -5.71 0.71
CA LEU A 141 16.82 -4.85 0.89
C LEU A 141 16.26 -4.34 -0.45
N LYS A 142 17.08 -4.26 -1.51
CA LYS A 142 16.63 -3.83 -2.85
C LYS A 142 15.73 -4.87 -3.48
N MET A 143 16.13 -6.14 -3.45
CA MET A 143 15.32 -7.23 -3.99
C MET A 143 14.04 -7.41 -3.18
N GLN A 144 14.13 -7.33 -1.84
CA GLN A 144 12.95 -7.37 -0.98
C GLN A 144 11.97 -6.25 -1.32
N SER A 145 12.44 -5.01 -1.48
CA SER A 145 11.61 -3.87 -1.86
C SER A 145 10.93 -4.06 -3.22
N LEU A 146 11.63 -4.64 -4.20
CA LEU A 146 11.09 -4.94 -5.51
C LEU A 146 10.00 -6.02 -5.45
N VAL A 147 10.23 -7.12 -4.72
CA VAL A 147 9.24 -8.19 -4.55
C VAL A 147 8.02 -7.67 -3.79
N GLN A 148 8.23 -6.81 -2.78
CA GLN A 148 7.15 -6.14 -2.07
C GLN A 148 6.33 -5.24 -3.01
N ALA A 149 6.97 -4.42 -3.84
CA ALA A 149 6.29 -3.57 -4.82
C ALA A 149 5.52 -4.41 -5.87
N ALA A 150 6.12 -5.50 -6.35
CA ALA A 150 5.47 -6.44 -7.26
C ALA A 150 4.25 -7.12 -6.60
N GLY A 151 4.38 -7.53 -5.34
CA GLY A 151 3.30 -8.08 -4.54
C GLY A 151 2.16 -7.07 -4.33
N SER A 152 2.51 -5.81 -4.04
CA SER A 152 1.57 -4.69 -3.91
C SER A 152 0.74 -4.46 -5.19
N ILE A 153 1.41 -4.40 -6.35
CA ILE A 153 0.76 -4.31 -7.67
C ILE A 153 -0.12 -5.54 -7.94
N GLY A 154 0.45 -6.73 -7.73
CA GLY A 154 -0.24 -8.00 -7.99
C GLY A 154 -1.48 -8.18 -7.12
N GLY A 155 -1.39 -7.83 -5.84
CA GLY A 155 -2.49 -7.88 -4.89
C GLY A 155 -3.59 -6.88 -5.21
N ALA A 156 -3.25 -5.65 -5.61
CA ALA A 156 -4.23 -4.67 -6.07
C ALA A 156 -4.98 -5.16 -7.32
N ILE A 157 -4.27 -5.73 -8.30
CA ILE A 157 -4.88 -6.28 -9.53
C ILE A 157 -5.73 -7.52 -9.22
N ALA A 158 -5.26 -8.42 -8.35
CA ALA A 158 -6.01 -9.60 -7.96
C ALA A 158 -7.32 -9.21 -7.24
N MET A 159 -7.24 -8.21 -6.36
CA MET A 159 -8.42 -7.70 -5.67
C MET A 159 -9.38 -6.97 -6.61
N ASP A 160 -8.89 -6.17 -7.56
CA ASP A 160 -9.73 -5.58 -8.61
C ASP A 160 -10.55 -6.67 -9.31
N ARG A 161 -9.88 -7.74 -9.76
CA ARG A 161 -10.53 -8.88 -10.42
C ARG A 161 -11.58 -9.55 -9.54
N PHE A 162 -11.31 -9.65 -8.24
CA PHE A 162 -12.21 -10.26 -7.27
C PHE A 162 -13.48 -9.42 -7.02
N ILE A 163 -13.35 -8.09 -7.02
CA ILE A 163 -14.47 -7.18 -6.75
C ILE A 163 -15.28 -6.80 -8.00
N LEU A 164 -14.86 -7.16 -9.22
CA LEU A 164 -15.51 -6.74 -10.49
C LEU A 164 -17.03 -6.94 -10.60
N LYS A 165 -17.62 -7.83 -9.79
CA LYS A 165 -19.05 -8.16 -9.82
C LYS A 165 -19.74 -7.89 -8.48
N LYS A 166 -19.11 -7.11 -7.61
CA LYS A 166 -19.51 -6.88 -6.23
C LYS A 166 -19.36 -5.40 -5.92
N ASP A 167 -20.35 -4.84 -5.26
CA ASP A 167 -20.31 -3.45 -4.81
C ASP A 167 -20.16 -3.48 -3.29
N TYR A 168 -18.93 -3.32 -2.80
CA TYR A 168 -18.69 -3.39 -1.37
C TYR A 168 -19.11 -2.09 -0.69
N THR A 169 -19.83 -2.18 0.41
CA THR A 169 -19.99 -1.03 1.30
C THR A 169 -18.72 -0.83 2.15
N THR A 170 -18.55 0.37 2.71
CA THR A 170 -17.47 0.67 3.65
C THR A 170 -17.41 -0.35 4.79
N GLY A 171 -18.55 -0.63 5.42
CA GLY A 171 -18.64 -1.58 6.54
C GLY A 171 -18.25 -3.00 6.13
N GLN A 172 -18.71 -3.46 4.97
CA GLN A 172 -18.35 -4.77 4.44
C GLN A 172 -16.85 -4.86 4.17
N SER A 173 -16.23 -3.83 3.55
CA SER A 173 -14.78 -3.82 3.29
C SER A 173 -13.94 -3.88 4.58
N ILE A 174 -14.38 -3.19 5.65
CA ILE A 174 -13.73 -3.22 6.96
C ILE A 174 -13.87 -4.60 7.60
N LEU A 175 -15.07 -5.19 7.56
CA LEU A 175 -15.29 -6.54 8.08
C LEU A 175 -14.45 -7.58 7.34
N MET A 176 -14.39 -7.51 6.01
CA MET A 176 -13.53 -8.37 5.19
C MET A 176 -12.05 -8.30 5.62
N PHE A 177 -11.55 -7.09 5.89
CA PHE A 177 -10.20 -6.87 6.38
C PHE A 177 -9.98 -7.43 7.78
N LEU A 178 -10.90 -7.18 8.71
CA LEU A 178 -10.85 -7.75 10.06
C LEU A 178 -10.89 -9.28 10.03
N GLY A 179 -11.71 -9.87 9.16
CA GLY A 179 -11.75 -11.31 8.89
C GLY A 179 -10.40 -11.85 8.44
N ALA A 180 -9.77 -11.17 7.50
CA ALA A 180 -8.44 -11.52 7.02
C ALA A 180 -7.36 -11.41 8.11
N ILE A 181 -7.36 -10.35 8.94
CA ILE A 181 -6.38 -10.19 10.02
C ILE A 181 -6.58 -11.24 11.12
N SER A 182 -7.82 -11.41 11.58
CA SER A 182 -8.16 -12.36 12.64
C SER A 182 -7.86 -13.80 12.23
N GLY A 183 -8.18 -14.19 11.00
CA GLY A 183 -7.82 -15.49 10.45
C GLY A 183 -6.30 -15.69 10.40
N GLY A 184 -5.55 -14.65 10.03
CA GLY A 184 -4.09 -14.68 10.01
C GLY A 184 -3.50 -14.91 11.40
N PHE A 185 -3.92 -14.12 12.41
CA PHE A 185 -3.47 -14.31 13.79
C PHE A 185 -3.88 -15.65 14.37
N PHE A 186 -5.11 -16.11 14.11
CA PHE A 186 -5.58 -17.40 14.57
C PHE A 186 -4.70 -18.55 14.04
N ALA A 187 -4.42 -18.56 12.73
CA ALA A 187 -3.59 -19.60 12.15
C ALA A 187 -2.11 -19.48 12.55
N ALA A 188 -1.58 -18.27 12.69
CA ALA A 188 -0.23 -18.06 13.22
C ALA A 188 -0.06 -18.55 14.67
N GLY A 189 -1.15 -18.63 15.44
CA GLY A 189 -1.16 -19.23 16.78
C GLY A 189 -1.02 -20.76 16.78
N ILE A 190 -1.35 -21.45 15.67
CA ILE A 190 -1.26 -22.92 15.61
C ILE A 190 0.20 -23.41 15.73
N PRO A 191 1.18 -22.87 14.96
CA PRO A 191 2.60 -23.21 15.16
C PRO A 191 3.12 -22.95 16.57
N VAL A 192 2.64 -21.90 17.27
CA VAL A 192 3.02 -21.63 18.68
C VAL A 192 2.61 -22.79 19.58
N ILE A 193 1.37 -23.27 19.44
CA ILE A 193 0.83 -24.38 20.27
C ILE A 193 1.56 -25.70 19.97
N LEU A 194 2.00 -25.88 18.72
CA LEU A 194 2.74 -27.05 18.27
C LEU A 194 4.25 -26.95 18.52
N GLU A 195 4.72 -25.88 19.15
CA GLU A 195 6.14 -25.62 19.45
C GLU A 195 7.02 -25.72 18.19
N VAL A 196 6.53 -25.19 17.06
CA VAL A 196 7.30 -25.12 15.83
C VAL A 196 8.21 -23.89 15.88
N ASP A 197 9.53 -24.09 15.76
CA ASP A 197 10.51 -23.00 15.82
C ASP A 197 10.81 -22.35 14.45
N GLU A 198 10.33 -22.95 13.37
CA GLU A 198 10.62 -22.48 12.01
C GLU A 198 9.74 -21.29 11.63
N ALA A 199 10.33 -20.09 11.52
CA ALA A 199 9.65 -18.83 11.19
C ALA A 199 8.78 -18.93 9.92
N LYS A 200 9.26 -19.66 8.89
CA LYS A 200 8.53 -19.86 7.63
C LYS A 200 7.18 -20.54 7.82
N VAL A 201 7.05 -21.40 8.83
CA VAL A 201 5.78 -22.08 9.12
C VAL A 201 4.75 -21.08 9.68
N TYR A 202 5.19 -20.09 10.46
CA TYR A 202 4.33 -19.00 10.93
C TYR A 202 3.81 -18.16 9.77
N ASP A 203 4.68 -17.79 8.83
CA ASP A 203 4.30 -16.96 7.67
C ASP A 203 3.29 -17.68 6.78
N VAL A 204 3.54 -18.96 6.46
CA VAL A 204 2.60 -19.78 5.68
C VAL A 204 1.28 -19.94 6.42
N ALA A 205 1.30 -20.22 7.72
CA ALA A 205 0.09 -20.32 8.52
C ALA A 205 -0.69 -19.00 8.53
N ALA A 206 -0.02 -17.86 8.72
CA ALA A 206 -0.63 -16.54 8.70
C ALA A 206 -1.27 -16.21 7.34
N ILE A 207 -0.60 -16.53 6.22
CA ILE A 207 -1.16 -16.34 4.87
C ILE A 207 -2.42 -17.19 4.69
N VAL A 208 -2.33 -18.50 4.96
CA VAL A 208 -3.45 -19.43 4.77
C VAL A 208 -4.61 -19.06 5.67
N GLY A 209 -4.34 -18.75 6.94
CA GLY A 209 -5.33 -18.29 7.89
C GLY A 209 -5.99 -16.99 7.46
N SER A 210 -5.21 -16.05 6.92
CA SER A 210 -5.74 -14.77 6.45
C SER A 210 -6.68 -14.95 5.25
N LEU A 211 -6.30 -15.77 4.27
CA LEU A 211 -7.17 -16.15 3.15
C LEU A 211 -8.42 -16.90 3.63
N GLY A 212 -8.28 -17.78 4.62
CA GLY A 212 -9.39 -18.51 5.25
C GLY A 212 -10.37 -17.59 5.97
N GLY A 213 -9.86 -16.68 6.81
CA GLY A 213 -10.66 -15.68 7.52
C GLY A 213 -11.39 -14.75 6.55
N TYR A 214 -10.70 -14.27 5.51
CA TYR A 214 -11.30 -13.50 4.43
C TYR A 214 -12.43 -14.28 3.74
N TYR A 215 -12.18 -15.54 3.38
CA TYR A 215 -13.17 -16.39 2.73
C TYR A 215 -14.40 -16.63 3.61
N LEU A 216 -14.21 -16.96 4.89
CA LEU A 216 -15.30 -17.16 5.85
C LEU A 216 -16.11 -15.88 6.04
N THR A 217 -15.47 -14.74 6.19
CA THR A 217 -16.17 -13.44 6.29
C THR A 217 -16.95 -13.13 5.02
N SER A 218 -16.42 -13.45 3.84
CA SER A 218 -17.15 -13.27 2.57
C SER A 218 -18.40 -14.14 2.45
N ARG A 219 -18.47 -15.25 3.18
CA ARG A 219 -19.64 -16.14 3.22
C ARG A 219 -20.68 -15.67 4.22
N VAL A 220 -20.25 -15.03 5.31
CA VAL A 220 -21.15 -14.50 6.35
C VAL A 220 -21.79 -13.19 5.90
N ILE A 221 -21.05 -12.36 5.17
CA ILE A 221 -21.55 -11.09 4.65
C ILE A 221 -22.26 -11.34 3.32
N ASP A 222 -23.57 -11.07 3.26
CA ASP A 222 -24.30 -11.05 1.99
C ASP A 222 -23.88 -9.82 1.17
N ILE A 223 -22.92 -10.01 0.27
CA ILE A 223 -22.41 -8.95 -0.62
C ILE A 223 -23.30 -8.94 -1.87
N ARG A 224 -24.38 -8.17 -1.81
CA ARG A 224 -25.24 -7.92 -2.97
C ARG A 224 -24.71 -6.74 -3.77
N SER A 225 -24.73 -6.85 -5.09
CA SER A 225 -24.54 -5.67 -5.96
C SER A 225 -25.66 -4.67 -5.69
N GLU A 226 -25.32 -3.40 -5.51
CA GLU A 226 -26.29 -2.32 -5.28
C GLU A 226 -27.32 -2.24 -6.41
N ALA A 227 -26.92 -2.63 -7.64
CA ALA A 227 -27.83 -2.72 -8.79
C ALA A 227 -28.98 -3.73 -8.60
N ASN A 228 -28.80 -4.75 -7.75
CA ASN A 228 -29.82 -5.74 -7.43
C ASN A 228 -30.58 -5.44 -6.12
N SER A 229 -30.08 -4.51 -5.28
CA SER A 229 -30.71 -4.13 -4.01
C SER A 229 -31.73 -2.99 -4.16
N ALA A 230 -31.88 -2.41 -5.36
CA ALA A 230 -32.97 -1.48 -5.68
C ALA A 230 -34.38 -2.11 -5.55
N THR A 231 -34.46 -3.43 -5.34
CA THR A 231 -35.67 -4.13 -4.90
C THR A 231 -35.86 -4.02 -3.39
N LYS A 232 -36.41 -2.88 -2.95
CA LYS A 232 -37.27 -2.72 -1.77
C LYS A 232 -36.73 -3.34 -0.46
N GLU A 233 -35.57 -2.90 0.03
CA GLU A 233 -35.22 -3.11 1.43
C GLU A 233 -35.81 -1.99 2.30
N THR A 234 -36.68 -2.39 3.21
CA THR A 234 -37.52 -1.56 4.09
C THR A 234 -36.73 -0.85 5.20
N ASN A 235 -35.45 -1.16 5.43
CA ASN A 235 -34.63 -0.43 6.40
C ASN A 235 -33.15 -0.43 5.97
N SER A 236 -32.56 0.73 5.71
CA SER A 236 -31.14 0.86 5.36
C SER A 236 -30.42 1.87 6.25
N PHE A 237 -29.28 1.49 6.82
CA PHE A 237 -28.38 2.39 7.54
C PHE A 237 -27.03 2.49 6.83
N SER A 238 -26.65 3.68 6.38
CA SER A 238 -25.38 3.95 5.74
C SER A 238 -24.65 5.10 6.42
N ILE A 239 -23.37 4.86 6.75
CA ILE A 239 -22.42 5.86 7.21
C ILE A 239 -21.38 6.02 6.10
N ALA A 240 -21.42 7.15 5.39
CA ALA A 240 -20.43 7.46 4.37
C ALA A 240 -19.68 8.74 4.76
N PRO A 241 -18.33 8.72 4.82
CA PRO A 241 -17.59 9.98 4.87
C PRO A 241 -17.96 10.79 3.61
N THR A 242 -18.31 12.05 3.79
CA THR A 242 -18.69 12.95 2.70
C THR A 242 -17.92 14.25 2.80
N LEU A 243 -17.89 14.98 1.70
CA LEU A 243 -17.31 16.31 1.62
C LEU A 243 -18.44 17.31 1.53
N ILE A 244 -18.64 18.11 2.59
CA ILE A 244 -19.72 19.10 2.64
C ILE A 244 -19.18 20.44 2.13
N PRO A 245 -19.71 20.97 1.01
CA PRO A 245 -19.35 22.30 0.55
C PRO A 245 -19.93 23.36 1.50
N HIS A 246 -19.08 24.20 2.08
CA HIS A 246 -19.49 25.32 2.92
C HIS A 246 -18.66 26.58 2.62
N LYS A 247 -19.32 27.63 2.11
CA LYS A 247 -18.72 28.97 1.88
C LYS A 247 -17.31 28.91 1.23
N ASN A 248 -17.19 28.24 0.08
CA ASN A 248 -15.95 28.04 -0.68
C ASN A 248 -14.88 27.15 0.00
N LYS A 249 -15.25 26.40 1.05
CA LYS A 249 -14.40 25.36 1.66
C LYS A 249 -15.08 24.02 1.56
N ILE A 250 -14.28 22.97 1.38
CA ILE A 250 -14.73 21.59 1.51
C ILE A 250 -14.41 21.16 2.93
N LEU A 251 -15.44 20.86 3.73
CA LEU A 251 -15.27 20.34 5.08
C LEU A 251 -15.47 18.83 5.08
N PRO A 252 -14.65 18.06 5.83
CA PRO A 252 -14.94 16.66 6.07
C PRO A 252 -16.25 16.57 6.86
N GLY A 253 -17.14 15.70 6.43
CA GLY A 253 -18.40 15.42 7.09
C GLY A 253 -18.69 13.93 7.07
N VAL A 254 -19.73 13.53 7.79
CA VAL A 254 -20.26 12.17 7.76
C VAL A 254 -21.72 12.27 7.34
N ASN A 255 -22.08 11.62 6.24
CA ASN A 255 -23.48 11.46 5.86
C ASN A 255 -24.02 10.22 6.57
N LEU A 256 -25.07 10.42 7.37
CA LEU A 256 -25.83 9.36 8.00
C LEU A 256 -27.15 9.25 7.27
N SER A 257 -27.31 8.21 6.46
CA SER A 257 -28.57 7.89 5.81
C SER A 257 -29.23 6.74 6.55
N MET A 258 -30.35 7.03 7.20
CA MET A 258 -31.26 6.04 7.77
C MET A 258 -32.56 6.10 6.97
N THR A 259 -32.92 5.01 6.33
CA THR A 259 -34.23 4.82 5.71
C THR A 259 -34.96 3.79 6.55
N PHE A 260 -36.15 4.12 7.04
CA PHE A 260 -37.07 3.19 7.70
C PHE A 260 -38.40 3.27 6.96
N ASP A 261 -38.98 2.13 6.58
CA ASP A 261 -40.37 2.01 6.10
C ASP A 261 -41.38 2.00 7.26
#